data_AF-A0A7S1MSR8-F1
#
_entry.id   AF-A0A7S1MSR8-F1
#
_cell.length_a   1.000
_cell.length_b   1.000
_cell.length_c   1.000
_cell.angle_alpha   90.00
_cell.angle_beta   90.00
_cell.angle_gamma   90.00
#
_symmetry.space_group_name_H-M   'P 1'
#
loop_
_entity.id
_entity.type
_entity.pdbx_description
1 polymer ?
#
loop_
_entity_poly.entity_id
_entity_poly.type
_entity_poly.pdbx_seq_one_letter_code
_entity_poly.pdbx_strand_id
1 'polypeptide(L)'
;SASADSDWAHGEALQHKTAGNAHFTAGAYEAAIGCYREGLSALACATDASGRPVAVRRWSWPLASILHSNSAQAHLCAGDAAAARRAAVAALKFDPANEH
;
A
#
# COMPACT_ATOMS: atom_id res chain seq x y z
N SER A 1 15.15 -17.27 -5.59
CA SER A 1 15.15 -16.60 -6.91
C SER A 1 14.33 -15.33 -6.75
N ALA A 2 14.84 -14.16 -7.11
CA ALA A 2 14.24 -12.86 -6.76
C ALA A 2 12.77 -12.65 -7.18
N SER A 3 12.24 -13.48 -8.09
CA SER A 3 10.82 -13.53 -8.42
C SER A 3 9.95 -14.07 -7.28
N ALA A 4 10.42 -15.09 -6.56
CA ALA A 4 9.67 -15.71 -5.47
C ALA A 4 9.52 -14.77 -4.26
N ASP A 5 10.56 -14.01 -3.93
CA ASP A 5 10.53 -13.02 -2.83
C ASP A 5 9.60 -11.84 -3.18
N SER A 6 9.56 -11.47 -4.47
CA SER A 6 8.67 -10.42 -5.00
C SER A 6 7.20 -10.85 -5.01
N ASP A 7 6.92 -12.09 -5.42
CA ASP A 7 5.57 -12.66 -5.43
C ASP A 7 5.03 -12.84 -4.01
N TRP A 8 5.89 -13.26 -3.07
CA TRP A 8 5.56 -13.34 -1.65
C TRP A 8 5.16 -11.98 -1.08
N ALA A 9 5.98 -10.94 -1.29
CA ALA A 9 5.70 -9.59 -0.80
C ALA A 9 4.37 -9.05 -1.32
N HIS A 10 3.99 -9.37 -2.56
CA HIS A 10 2.69 -8.99 -3.11
C HIS A 10 1.53 -9.77 -2.49
N GLY A 11 1.71 -11.07 -2.25
CA GLY A 11 0.75 -11.89 -1.53
C GLY A 11 0.49 -11.36 -0.12
N GLU A 12 1.57 -11.03 0.61
CA GLU A 12 1.51 -10.45 1.95
C GLU A 12 0.80 -9.09 1.95
N ALA A 13 1.15 -8.20 1.01
CA ALA A 13 0.47 -6.92 0.84
C ALA A 13 -1.03 -7.07 0.52
N LEU A 14 -1.42 -8.11 -0.22
CA LEU A 14 -2.83 -8.41 -0.52
C LEU A 14 -3.60 -8.90 0.71
N GLN A 15 -2.95 -9.65 1.61
CA GLN A 15 -3.54 -10.05 2.89
C GLN A 15 -3.79 -8.83 3.77
N HIS A 16 -2.80 -7.95 3.91
CA HIS A 16 -2.94 -6.70 4.64
C HIS A 16 -4.03 -5.79 4.04
N LYS A 17 -4.13 -5.70 2.71
CA LYS A 17 -5.22 -4.99 2.04
C LYS A 17 -6.59 -5.57 2.45
N THR A 18 -6.72 -6.89 2.44
CA THR A 18 -7.98 -7.58 2.74
C THR A 18 -8.37 -7.40 4.22
N ALA A 19 -7.42 -7.55 5.13
CA ALA A 19 -7.61 -7.28 6.56
C ALA A 19 -7.98 -5.82 6.82
N GLY A 20 -7.29 -4.88 6.17
CA GLY A 20 -7.61 -3.45 6.27
C GLY A 20 -9.01 -3.12 5.77
N ASN A 21 -9.45 -3.74 4.67
CA ASN A 21 -10.83 -3.59 4.18
C ASN A 21 -11.85 -4.10 5.20
N ALA A 22 -11.58 -5.23 5.86
CA ALA A 22 -12.47 -5.76 6.89
C ALA A 22 -12.60 -4.78 8.07
N HIS A 23 -11.47 -4.25 8.57
CA HIS A 23 -11.48 -3.20 9.61
C HIS A 23 -12.21 -1.94 9.16
N PHE A 24 -12.01 -1.51 7.90
CA PHE A 24 -12.67 -0.35 7.33
C PHE A 24 -14.20 -0.53 7.32
N THR A 25 -14.70 -1.68 6.89
CA THR A 25 -16.14 -1.98 6.91
C THR A 25 -16.72 -2.03 8.32
N ALA A 26 -15.91 -2.39 9.32
CA ALA A 26 -16.29 -2.38 10.73
C ALA A 26 -16.22 -0.98 11.38
N GLY A 27 -15.81 0.06 10.65
CA GLY A 27 -15.62 1.42 11.18
C GLY A 27 -14.33 1.58 12.00
N ALA A 28 -13.48 0.56 12.07
CA ALA A 28 -12.21 0.58 12.80
C ALA A 28 -11.10 1.22 11.93
N TYR A 29 -11.25 2.51 11.63
CA TYR A 29 -10.42 3.19 10.62
C TYR A 29 -8.93 3.22 10.96
N GLU A 30 -8.55 3.41 12.23
CA GLU A 30 -7.13 3.38 12.66
C GLU A 30 -6.49 2.00 12.47
N ALA A 31 -7.24 0.92 12.74
CA ALA A 31 -6.78 -0.44 12.48
C ALA A 31 -6.63 -0.70 10.97
N ALA A 32 -7.58 -0.19 10.17
CA ALA A 32 -7.50 -0.27 8.70
C ALA A 32 -6.25 0.43 8.16
N ILE A 33 -5.95 1.64 8.64
CA ILE A 33 -4.74 2.41 8.30
C ILE A 33 -3.48 1.59 8.64
N GLY A 34 -3.45 0.98 9.82
CA GLY A 34 -2.36 0.10 10.26
C GLY A 34 -2.09 -1.02 9.25
N CYS A 35 -3.13 -1.77 8.87
CA CYS A 35 -3.01 -2.83 7.88
C CYS A 35 -2.52 -2.32 6.52
N TYR A 36 -3.10 -1.23 5.99
CA TYR A 36 -2.66 -0.71 4.70
C TYR A 36 -1.19 -0.27 4.70
N ARG A 37 -0.71 0.29 5.82
CA ARG A 37 0.69 0.66 6.01
C ARG A 37 1.60 -0.57 6.04
N GLU A 38 1.20 -1.64 6.69
CA GLU A 38 1.95 -2.91 6.70
C GLU A 38 2.06 -3.50 5.30
N GLY A 39 0.97 -3.48 4.51
CA GLY A 39 1.01 -3.92 3.12
C GLY A 39 1.96 -3.08 2.26
N LEU A 40 2.01 -1.77 2.47
CA LEU A 40 2.99 -0.89 1.81
C LEU A 40 4.42 -1.21 2.25
N SER A 41 4.62 -1.51 3.53
CA SER A 41 5.92 -1.93 4.06
C SER A 41 6.37 -3.25 3.43
N ALA A 42 5.48 -4.22 3.25
CA ALA A 42 5.80 -5.48 2.58
C ALA A 42 6.27 -5.23 1.13
N LEU A 43 5.58 -4.34 0.39
CA LEU A 43 5.99 -3.96 -0.96
C LEU A 43 7.33 -3.20 -0.99
N ALA A 44 7.64 -2.39 0.03
CA ALA A 44 8.89 -1.63 0.12
C ALA A 44 10.08 -2.46 0.63
N CYS A 45 9.81 -3.47 1.46
CA CYS A 45 10.78 -4.41 1.99
C CYS A 45 11.10 -5.55 1.01
N ALA A 46 10.40 -5.65 -0.12
CA ALA A 46 10.86 -6.47 -1.21
C ALA A 46 12.27 -5.99 -1.58
N THR A 47 13.27 -6.84 -1.34
CA THR A 47 14.64 -6.63 -1.78
C THR A 47 14.95 -7.60 -2.90
N ASP A 48 15.74 -7.20 -3.89
CA ASP A 48 16.24 -8.17 -4.86
C ASP A 48 17.26 -9.12 -4.21
N ALA A 49 17.74 -10.11 -4.99
CA ALA A 49 18.76 -11.05 -4.55
C ALA A 49 20.09 -10.40 -4.11
N SER A 50 20.28 -9.08 -4.34
CA SER A 50 21.44 -8.32 -3.89
C SER A 50 21.18 -7.51 -2.62
N GLY A 51 20.03 -7.69 -1.96
CA GLY A 51 19.68 -6.99 -0.72
C GLY A 51 19.36 -5.51 -0.92
N ARG A 52 19.22 -5.06 -2.18
CA ARG A 52 18.80 -3.69 -2.48
C ARG A 52 17.29 -3.60 -2.40
N PRO A 53 16.71 -2.53 -1.81
CA PRO A 53 15.27 -2.30 -1.88
C PRO A 53 14.89 -2.30 -3.37
N VAL A 54 14.07 -3.24 -3.82
CA VAL A 54 13.47 -3.08 -5.14
C VAL A 54 12.49 -1.93 -4.97
N ALA A 55 12.85 -0.77 -5.52
CA ALA A 55 11.88 0.28 -5.77
C ALA A 55 10.62 -0.40 -6.32
N VAL A 56 9.46 -0.12 -5.70
CA VAL A 56 8.16 -0.71 -6.02
C VAL A 56 8.13 -0.95 -7.53
N ARG A 57 8.29 -2.20 -7.97
CA ARG A 57 8.45 -2.47 -9.40
C ARG A 57 7.14 -2.07 -10.06
N ARG A 58 7.19 -1.61 -11.32
CA ARG A 58 6.02 -1.12 -12.05
C ARG A 58 4.81 -2.07 -12.01
N TRP A 59 5.04 -3.39 -11.96
CA TRP A 59 3.97 -4.39 -11.83
C TRP A 59 3.21 -4.34 -10.49
N SER A 60 3.85 -3.84 -9.41
CA SER A 60 3.26 -3.71 -8.06
C SER A 60 2.64 -2.33 -7.79
N TRP A 61 2.83 -1.37 -8.69
CA TRP A 61 2.26 -0.02 -8.59
C TRP A 61 0.75 0.02 -8.43
N PRO A 62 -0.06 -0.81 -9.14
CA PRO A 62 -1.50 -0.82 -8.93
C PRO A 62 -1.88 -1.14 -7.48
N LEU A 63 -1.21 -2.12 -6.86
CA LEU A 63 -1.50 -2.47 -5.47
C LEU A 63 -1.05 -1.38 -4.49
N ALA A 64 0.11 -0.76 -4.72
CA ALA A 64 0.57 0.37 -3.91
C ALA A 64 -0.39 1.58 -4.00
N SER A 65 -0.88 1.90 -5.21
CA SER A 65 -1.86 2.95 -5.44
C SER A 65 -3.18 2.67 -4.69
N ILE A 66 -3.67 1.43 -4.74
CA ILE A 66 -4.87 1.01 -4.00
C ILE A 66 -4.65 1.15 -2.49
N LEU A 67 -3.54 0.68 -1.95
CA LEU A 67 -3.25 0.78 -0.52
C LEU A 67 -3.20 2.23 -0.05
N HIS A 68 -2.55 3.11 -0.81
CA HIS A 68 -2.55 4.55 -0.53
C HIS A 68 -3.94 5.18 -0.62
N SER A 69 -4.74 4.81 -1.62
CA SER A 69 -6.12 5.31 -1.78
C SER A 69 -7.01 4.87 -0.63
N ASN A 70 -6.92 3.59 -0.21
CA ASN A 70 -7.68 3.06 0.91
C ASN A 70 -7.25 3.72 2.23
N SER A 71 -5.95 3.95 2.44
CA SER A 71 -5.46 4.76 3.57
C SER A 71 -6.01 6.17 3.54
N ALA A 72 -6.04 6.83 2.37
CA ALA A 72 -6.57 8.18 2.25
C ALA A 72 -8.05 8.24 2.68
N GLN A 73 -8.85 7.27 2.23
CA GLN A 73 -10.25 7.17 2.61
C GLN A 73 -10.42 6.86 4.10
N ALA A 74 -9.62 5.95 4.66
CA ALA A 74 -9.65 5.64 6.09
C ALA A 74 -9.29 6.87 6.94
N HIS A 75 -8.30 7.66 6.53
CA HIS A 75 -7.97 8.92 7.19
C HIS A 75 -9.10 9.96 7.14
N LEU A 76 -9.84 10.06 6.02
CA LEU A 76 -11.03 10.93 5.95
C LEU A 76 -12.09 10.49 6.96
N CYS A 77 -12.37 9.19 7.02
CA CYS A 77 -13.34 8.63 7.96
C CYS A 77 -12.90 8.79 9.43
N ALA A 78 -11.59 8.79 9.71
CA ALA A 78 -11.02 9.08 11.03
C ALA A 78 -10.99 10.59 11.36
N GLY A 79 -11.32 11.47 10.41
CA GLY A 79 -11.30 12.92 10.59
C GLY A 79 -9.94 13.59 10.35
N ASP A 80 -8.91 12.86 9.90
CA ASP A 80 -7.60 13.42 9.56
C ASP A 80 -7.49 13.73 8.05
N ALA A 81 -8.06 14.87 7.66
CA ALA A 81 -8.00 15.34 6.28
C ALA A 81 -6.57 15.64 5.80
N ALA A 82 -5.62 15.92 6.70
CA ALA A 82 -4.24 16.21 6.33
C ALA A 82 -3.49 14.92 5.94
N ALA A 83 -3.66 13.86 6.73
CA ALA A 83 -3.15 12.54 6.39
C ALA A 83 -3.81 11.98 5.14
N ALA A 84 -5.12 12.18 4.98
CA ALA A 84 -5.83 11.79 3.77
C ALA A 84 -5.23 12.41 2.51
N ARG A 85 -4.96 13.73 2.51
CA ARG A 85 -4.31 14.40 1.38
C ARG A 85 -2.92 13.84 1.08
N ARG A 86 -2.11 13.58 2.11
CA ARG A 86 -0.77 12.98 1.92
C ARG A 86 -0.87 11.60 1.28
N ALA A 87 -1.79 10.76 1.73
CA ALA A 87 -2.01 9.43 1.19
C ALA A 87 -2.52 9.48 -0.26
N ALA A 88 -3.44 10.39 -0.58
CA ALA A 88 -3.93 10.58 -1.95
C ALA A 88 -2.81 11.04 -2.91
N VAL A 89 -1.97 11.99 -2.49
CA VAL A 89 -0.81 12.42 -3.28
C VAL A 89 0.19 11.28 -3.47
N ALA A 90 0.37 10.42 -2.46
CA ALA A 90 1.21 9.24 -2.59
C ALA A 90 0.64 8.24 -3.61
N ALA A 91 -0.68 8.01 -3.62
CA ALA A 91 -1.34 7.13 -4.60
C ALA A 91 -1.06 7.57 -6.05
N LEU A 92 -1.11 8.89 -6.32
CA LEU A 92 -0.87 9.47 -7.65
C LEU A 92 0.54 9.22 -8.18
N LYS A 93 1.54 9.01 -7.31
CA LYS A 93 2.91 8.68 -7.73
C LYS A 93 3.03 7.29 -8.36
N PHE A 94 2.06 6.42 -8.10
CA PHE A 94 1.99 5.06 -8.61
C PHE A 94 0.94 4.91 -9.71
N ASP A 95 0.33 6.02 -10.15
CA ASP A 95 -0.56 6.00 -11.31
C ASP A 95 0.29 5.89 -12.58
N PRO A 96 0.10 4.86 -13.42
CA PRO A 96 0.83 4.74 -14.68
C PRO A 96 0.61 5.92 -15.65
N ALA A 97 -0.44 6.73 -15.45
CA ALA A 97 -0.68 7.95 -16.23
C ALA A 97 0.26 9.13 -15.86
N ASN A 98 0.98 9.05 -14.75
CA ASN A 98 1.90 10.10 -14.27
C ASN A 98 3.39 9.78 -14.51
N GLU A 99 3.71 8.75 -15.30
CA GLU A 99 5.08 8.50 -15.75
C GLU A 99 5.42 9.48 -16.90
N HIS A 100 6.42 10.35 -16.68
CA HIS A 100 7.01 11.21 -17.71
C HIS A 100 8.31 10.62 -18.25
#